data_AF-A0A0D7BP89-F1
#
_entry.id   AF-A0A0D7BP89-F1
#
_cell.length_a   1.000
_cell.length_b   1.000
_cell.length_c   1.000
_cell.angle_alpha   90.00
_cell.angle_beta   90.00
_cell.angle_gamma   90.00
#
_symmetry.space_group_name_H-M   'P 1'
#
loop_
_entity.id
_entity.type
_entity.pdbx_description
1 polymer ?
#
loop_
_entity_poly.entity_id
_entity_poly.type
_entity_poly.pdbx_seq_one_letter_code
_entity_poly.pdbx_strand_id
1 'polypeptide(L)'
;MFECLYCHDALRIPVTYGCGHSVCSSHGLDVCPKNCDDQQPLLANHDVTLSKVISLLEEDEPTGRPWRNDEEQEEDCERGEGSRPPSRQRRERRTSSPKFPLADELTCQICYMLLFEPVTTQCQHTFCKPCLQRSLDHSPTCPLCRTALSPIAPSHPNAHLLELIRTKFEDQYISRSSTQTPSHRLDTPLFVCQLCFPGLPTFLHFFEPRYKLMLRRALESPHPQFGMVMRANDMDYGTMLDIRSVQILDDGRSLVETFGTYRFRIMERANLDGYTVARVERIDDIALDLHTQPPLASLVQHCLSFLNHLHANSTPWVVQRLSNSYGSPPPYETALQNAAAFSFYVAMILPIDEGEKAKLLPIRSVTMRLTMCVWWIEGLRKEWWFDRGCVIS
;
A
#
# COMPACT_ATOMS: atom_id res chain seq x y z
N MET A 1 -30.89 8.47 -11.83
CA MET A 1 -31.22 9.76 -11.18
C MET A 1 -31.01 9.53 -9.69
N PHE A 2 -30.33 10.43 -8.97
CA PHE A 2 -30.07 10.21 -7.54
C PHE A 2 -31.40 10.15 -6.79
N GLU A 3 -31.80 9.00 -6.25
CA GLU A 3 -33.08 8.85 -5.56
C GLU A 3 -32.96 9.14 -4.07
N CYS A 4 -33.90 9.91 -3.55
CA CYS A 4 -34.00 10.17 -2.13
C CYS A 4 -34.47 8.91 -1.41
N LEU A 5 -33.72 8.47 -0.39
CA LEU A 5 -34.07 7.30 0.41
C LEU A 5 -35.39 7.42 1.20
N TYR A 6 -36.02 8.59 1.21
CA TYR A 6 -37.28 8.85 1.90
C TYR A 6 -38.47 8.96 0.95
N CYS A 7 -38.41 9.86 -0.04
CA CYS A 7 -39.52 10.06 -0.97
C CYS A 7 -39.40 9.23 -2.25
N HIS A 8 -38.26 8.58 -2.49
CA HIS A 8 -37.93 7.82 -3.71
C HIS A 8 -37.95 8.66 -5.00
N ASP A 9 -38.12 9.98 -4.91
CA ASP A 9 -37.95 10.90 -6.02
C ASP A 9 -36.48 11.32 -6.20
N ALA A 10 -36.20 12.07 -7.27
CA ALA A 10 -34.92 12.72 -7.47
C ALA A 10 -34.51 13.59 -6.26
N LEU A 11 -33.25 13.45 -5.83
CA LEU A 11 -32.66 14.22 -4.73
C LEU A 11 -32.63 15.71 -5.07
N ARG A 12 -33.33 16.51 -4.25
CA ARG A 12 -33.33 17.98 -4.32
C ARG A 12 -32.58 18.54 -3.12
N ILE A 13 -31.47 19.24 -3.38
CA ILE A 13 -30.58 19.83 -2.36
C ILE A 13 -30.20 18.74 -1.32
N PRO A 14 -29.30 17.82 -1.68
CA PRO A 14 -29.03 16.63 -0.88
C PRO A 14 -28.35 16.96 0.45
N VAL A 15 -28.81 16.32 1.52
CA VAL A 15 -28.15 16.27 2.83
C VAL A 15 -27.58 14.88 3.00
N THR A 16 -26.26 14.79 3.21
CA THR A 16 -25.53 13.54 3.37
C THR A 16 -25.23 13.28 4.84
N TYR A 17 -25.63 12.11 5.35
CA TYR A 17 -25.34 11.66 6.71
C TYR A 17 -23.89 11.24 6.85
N GLY A 18 -23.39 11.17 8.09
CA GLY A 18 -22.05 10.66 8.39
C GLY A 18 -21.77 9.31 7.72
N CYS A 19 -22.77 8.42 7.66
CA CYS A 19 -22.63 7.11 7.01
C CYS A 19 -22.69 7.10 5.46
N GLY A 20 -22.74 8.27 4.79
CA GLY A 20 -22.66 8.41 3.33
C GLY A 20 -23.99 8.32 2.56
N HIS A 21 -25.11 8.11 3.23
CA HIS A 21 -26.44 8.15 2.62
C HIS A 21 -26.95 9.59 2.45
N SER A 22 -27.66 9.88 1.36
CA SER A 22 -28.19 11.22 1.08
C SER A 22 -29.73 11.24 1.01
N VAL A 23 -30.34 12.32 1.52
CA VAL A 23 -31.79 12.62 1.44
C VAL A 23 -32.02 14.05 0.96
N CYS A 24 -33.23 14.39 0.50
CA CYS A 24 -33.55 15.80 0.20
C CYS A 24 -33.49 16.62 1.48
N SER A 25 -33.06 17.89 1.40
CA SER A 25 -33.08 18.82 2.53
C SER A 25 -34.46 18.98 3.19
N SER A 26 -35.55 18.81 2.42
CA SER A 26 -36.92 18.78 2.94
C SER A 26 -37.24 17.57 3.84
N HIS A 27 -36.41 16.53 3.78
CA HIS A 27 -36.46 15.35 4.64
C HIS A 27 -35.37 15.40 5.71
N GLY A 28 -34.91 16.61 6.10
CA GLY A 28 -33.89 16.84 7.11
C GLY A 28 -34.26 16.22 8.45
N LEU A 29 -33.86 14.96 8.63
CA LEU A 29 -34.08 14.16 9.82
C LEU A 29 -32.78 14.14 10.64
N ASP A 30 -32.94 14.02 11.97
CA ASP A 30 -31.81 13.86 12.90
C ASP A 30 -31.14 12.47 12.80
N VAL A 31 -31.74 11.55 12.03
CA VAL A 31 -31.34 10.13 11.94
C VAL A 31 -31.39 9.67 10.49
N CYS A 32 -30.33 8.97 10.06
CA CYS A 32 -30.29 8.35 8.74
C CYS A 32 -31.46 7.36 8.52
N PRO A 33 -32.15 7.37 7.36
CA PRO A 33 -33.28 6.46 7.06
C PRO A 33 -32.95 4.97 7.11
N LYS A 34 -31.65 4.63 7.02
CA LYS A 34 -31.14 3.25 7.11
C LYS A 34 -30.73 2.85 8.53
N ASN A 35 -30.90 3.73 9.51
CA ASN A 35 -30.56 3.53 10.92
C ASN A 35 -29.10 3.04 11.12
N CYS A 36 -28.17 3.66 10.39
CA CYS A 36 -26.72 3.41 10.48
C CYS A 36 -26.14 4.07 11.76
N ASP A 37 -24.97 3.61 12.22
CA ASP A 37 -24.34 4.08 13.48
C ASP A 37 -24.05 5.61 13.49
N ASP A 38 -23.75 6.20 12.34
CA ASP A 38 -23.54 7.66 12.19
C ASP A 38 -24.86 8.36 11.81
N GLN A 39 -25.68 8.61 12.82
CA GLN A 39 -27.06 9.07 12.69
C GLN A 39 -27.19 10.56 12.34
N GLN A 40 -26.21 11.40 12.68
CA GLN A 40 -26.36 12.84 12.54
C GLN A 40 -26.15 13.32 11.08
N PRO A 41 -27.06 14.17 10.56
CA PRO A 41 -26.84 14.84 9.29
C PRO A 41 -25.65 15.80 9.41
N LEU A 42 -24.73 15.74 8.45
CA LEU A 42 -23.60 16.66 8.43
C LEU A 42 -24.15 18.07 8.07
N LEU A 43 -23.88 19.06 8.91
CA LEU A 43 -24.45 20.42 8.81
C LEU A 43 -24.44 20.95 7.36
N ALA A 44 -25.60 21.47 6.95
CA ALA A 44 -26.06 21.67 5.57
C ALA A 44 -25.29 22.69 4.70
N ASN A 45 -24.11 23.17 5.12
CA ASN A 45 -23.52 24.35 4.49
C ASN A 45 -22.29 24.10 3.59
N HIS A 46 -21.82 22.87 3.38
CA HIS A 46 -20.60 22.67 2.57
C HIS A 46 -20.57 21.40 1.70
N ASP A 47 -21.71 20.79 1.32
CA ASP A 47 -21.70 19.73 0.29
C ASP A 47 -21.75 20.38 -1.11
N VAL A 48 -20.68 21.14 -1.41
CA VAL A 48 -20.58 21.98 -2.61
C VAL A 48 -20.54 21.12 -3.88
N THR A 49 -20.06 19.88 -3.78
CA THR A 49 -19.91 19.01 -4.95
C THR A 49 -21.21 18.35 -5.40
N LEU A 50 -21.95 17.64 -4.52
CA LEU A 50 -23.16 16.92 -4.96
C LEU A 50 -24.30 17.86 -5.33
N SER A 51 -24.54 18.91 -4.54
CA SER A 51 -25.60 19.88 -4.80
C SER A 51 -25.39 20.61 -6.14
N LYS A 52 -24.14 20.99 -6.43
CA LYS A 52 -23.77 21.68 -7.68
C LYS A 52 -23.75 20.73 -8.88
N VAL A 53 -23.35 19.47 -8.68
CA VAL A 53 -23.46 18.42 -9.69
C VAL A 53 -24.92 18.15 -10.06
N ILE A 54 -25.82 18.09 -9.09
CA ILE A 54 -27.26 17.89 -9.35
C ILE A 54 -27.84 19.09 -10.09
N SER A 55 -27.55 20.33 -9.69
CA SER A 55 -28.06 21.51 -10.40
C SER A 55 -27.58 21.56 -11.86
N LEU A 56 -26.33 21.17 -12.12
CA LEU A 56 -25.79 21.10 -13.48
C LEU A 56 -26.42 19.96 -14.31
N LEU A 57 -26.87 18.87 -13.68
CA LEU A 57 -27.60 17.80 -14.36
C LEU A 57 -29.04 18.19 -14.71
N GLU A 58 -29.66 19.08 -13.92
CA GLU A 58 -31.02 19.59 -14.19
C GLU A 58 -31.04 20.64 -15.33
N GLU A 59 -29.96 21.39 -15.53
CA GLU A 59 -29.81 22.36 -16.64
C GLU A 59 -29.59 21.69 -18.02
N ASP A 60 -29.19 20.41 -18.05
CA ASP A 60 -28.90 19.63 -19.27
C ASP A 60 -30.16 18.96 -19.89
N GLU A 61 -31.34 19.10 -19.27
CA GLU A 61 -32.60 18.65 -19.88
C GLU A 61 -32.98 19.62 -21.02
N PRO A 62 -33.06 19.15 -22.29
CA PRO A 62 -33.30 20.03 -23.42
C PRO A 62 -34.73 20.56 -23.34
N THR A 63 -34.91 21.80 -22.89
CA THR A 63 -36.20 22.48 -22.96
C THR A 63 -36.65 22.55 -24.42
N GLY A 64 -37.62 21.73 -24.79
CA GLY A 64 -38.10 21.54 -26.16
C GLY A 64 -38.69 22.81 -26.78
N ARG A 65 -37.84 23.60 -27.46
CA ARG A 65 -38.30 24.59 -28.45
C ARG A 65 -37.99 24.07 -29.86
N PRO A 66 -38.98 23.98 -30.77
CA PRO A 66 -38.73 23.57 -32.14
C PRO A 66 -37.88 24.60 -32.87
N TRP A 67 -36.87 24.13 -33.60
CA TRP A 67 -36.06 24.93 -34.50
C TRP A 67 -36.93 25.45 -35.66
N ARG A 68 -36.91 26.77 -35.89
CA ARG A 68 -37.39 27.39 -37.14
C ARG A 68 -36.35 27.10 -38.22
N ASN A 69 -36.78 26.52 -39.34
CA ASN A 69 -35.99 26.44 -40.56
C ASN A 69 -36.08 27.79 -41.26
N ASP A 70 -34.95 28.47 -41.42
CA ASP A 70 -34.82 29.56 -42.39
C ASP A 70 -33.91 29.03 -43.51
N GLU A 71 -34.54 28.71 -44.64
CA GLU A 71 -33.92 28.47 -45.94
C GLU A 71 -33.57 29.81 -46.62
N GLU A 72 -32.59 29.74 -47.52
CA GLU A 72 -32.33 30.65 -48.65
C GLU A 72 -31.73 32.05 -48.39
N GLN A 73 -30.48 32.27 -48.85
CA GLN A 73 -30.21 32.85 -50.18
C GLN A 73 -28.69 33.02 -50.44
N GLU A 74 -28.25 32.52 -51.60
CA GLU A 74 -26.95 32.75 -52.21
C GLU A 74 -26.84 34.18 -52.76
N GLU A 75 -25.63 34.76 -52.81
CA GLU A 75 -25.28 35.69 -53.91
C GLU A 75 -23.75 35.82 -54.12
N ASP A 76 -23.40 35.88 -55.40
CA ASP A 76 -22.10 35.82 -56.07
C ASP A 76 -21.11 36.96 -55.76
N CYS A 77 -19.81 36.70 -56.00
CA CYS A 77 -18.99 37.55 -56.89
C CYS A 77 -17.62 36.92 -57.24
N GLU A 78 -17.26 37.09 -58.51
CA GLU A 78 -16.18 36.46 -59.25
C GLU A 78 -14.77 37.11 -59.13
N ARG A 79 -13.77 36.29 -59.48
CA ARG A 79 -12.53 36.54 -60.26
C ARG A 79 -11.38 37.43 -59.72
N GLY A 80 -10.19 36.81 -59.69
CA GLY A 80 -8.87 37.47 -59.73
C GLY A 80 -7.71 36.49 -59.53
N GLU A 81 -7.02 36.13 -60.60
CA GLU A 81 -5.93 35.13 -60.69
C GLU A 81 -4.60 35.58 -60.04
N GLY A 82 -3.78 34.62 -59.55
CA GLY A 82 -2.39 34.92 -59.14
C GLY A 82 -1.63 33.87 -58.30
N SER A 83 -1.31 32.73 -58.90
CA SER A 83 -0.06 31.92 -58.76
C SER A 83 0.61 31.56 -57.40
N ARG A 84 0.61 30.22 -57.16
CA ARG A 84 1.64 29.29 -56.57
C ARG A 84 1.51 28.79 -55.10
N PRO A 85 1.75 27.47 -54.87
CA PRO A 85 1.50 26.71 -53.61
C PRO A 85 2.76 26.73 -52.69
N PRO A 86 2.82 26.19 -51.45
CA PRO A 86 2.14 24.96 -50.98
C PRO A 86 1.78 24.88 -49.48
N SER A 87 1.39 23.67 -49.09
CA SER A 87 1.24 23.10 -47.74
C SER A 87 -0.19 23.03 -47.21
N ARG A 88 -0.74 21.81 -47.28
CA ARG A 88 -1.93 21.36 -46.56
C ARG A 88 -1.67 21.47 -45.06
N GLN A 89 -1.88 22.65 -44.49
CA GLN A 89 -2.35 22.71 -43.12
C GLN A 89 -3.86 22.49 -43.18
N ARG A 90 -4.27 21.24 -42.91
CA ARG A 90 -5.65 20.92 -42.53
C ARG A 90 -5.94 21.76 -41.30
N ARG A 91 -6.51 22.94 -41.50
CA ARG A 91 -7.09 23.78 -40.48
C ARG A 91 -8.23 22.96 -39.90
N GLU A 92 -7.91 22.17 -38.88
CA GLU A 92 -8.89 21.46 -38.09
C GLU A 92 -9.85 22.52 -37.60
N ARG A 93 -11.06 22.50 -38.16
CA ARG A 93 -12.21 23.18 -37.58
C ARG A 93 -12.25 22.65 -36.16
N ARG A 94 -11.85 23.48 -35.21
CA ARG A 94 -12.18 23.29 -33.80
C ARG A 94 -13.69 23.28 -33.73
N THR A 95 -14.28 22.10 -33.89
CA THR A 95 -15.59 21.82 -33.34
C THR A 95 -15.37 21.95 -31.84
N SER A 96 -15.67 23.12 -31.29
CA SER A 96 -15.76 23.29 -29.85
C SER A 96 -16.85 22.32 -29.39
N SER A 97 -16.44 21.16 -28.89
CA SER A 97 -17.31 20.34 -28.08
C SER A 97 -17.85 21.22 -26.95
N PRO A 98 -19.14 21.10 -26.60
CA PRO A 98 -19.65 21.76 -25.40
C PRO A 98 -18.76 21.31 -24.25
N LYS A 99 -18.07 22.25 -23.60
CA LYS A 99 -17.37 21.95 -22.35
C LYS A 99 -18.45 21.70 -21.31
N PHE A 100 -18.62 20.44 -20.92
CA PHE A 100 -19.47 20.07 -19.79
C PHE A 100 -18.92 20.74 -18.51
N PRO A 101 -19.70 21.59 -17.81
CA PRO A 101 -19.32 22.16 -16.52
C PRO A 101 -19.16 21.09 -15.42
N LEU A 102 -19.78 19.93 -15.62
CA LEU A 102 -19.80 18.80 -14.68
C LEU A 102 -18.43 18.13 -14.50
N ALA A 103 -17.59 18.12 -15.55
CA ALA A 103 -16.30 17.45 -15.51
C ALA A 103 -15.33 18.14 -14.53
N ASP A 104 -15.39 19.48 -14.45
CA ASP A 104 -14.55 20.28 -13.57
C ASP A 104 -14.92 20.07 -12.09
N GLU A 105 -16.21 19.94 -11.79
CA GLU A 105 -16.71 19.65 -10.42
C GLU A 105 -16.39 18.22 -9.95
N LEU A 106 -16.14 17.30 -10.89
CA LEU A 106 -15.74 15.93 -10.60
C LEU A 106 -14.22 15.74 -10.65
N THR A 107 -13.43 16.81 -10.51
CA THR A 107 -11.97 16.71 -10.42
C THR A 107 -11.47 16.62 -8.97
N CYS A 108 -10.46 15.78 -8.75
CA CYS A 108 -9.77 15.71 -7.47
C CYS A 108 -8.86 16.92 -7.29
N GLN A 109 -8.99 17.68 -6.20
CA GLN A 109 -8.19 18.89 -5.96
C GLN A 109 -6.73 18.63 -5.54
N ILE A 110 -6.33 17.37 -5.40
CA ILE A 110 -4.93 17.01 -5.10
C ILE A 110 -4.16 16.68 -6.39
N CYS A 111 -4.76 15.86 -7.25
CA CYS A 111 -4.11 15.42 -8.48
C CYS A 111 -4.67 16.08 -9.75
N TYR A 112 -5.68 16.94 -9.62
CA TYR A 112 -6.31 17.71 -10.70
C TYR A 112 -6.86 16.89 -11.86
N MET A 113 -7.32 15.68 -11.56
CA MET A 113 -7.83 14.73 -12.55
C MET A 113 -9.15 14.13 -12.03
N LEU A 114 -10.03 13.64 -12.91
CA LEU A 114 -11.36 13.04 -12.60
C LEU A 114 -11.37 12.17 -11.32
N LEU A 115 -12.29 12.34 -10.40
CA LEU A 115 -12.28 11.57 -9.14
C LEU A 115 -12.23 10.04 -9.38
N PHE A 116 -11.44 9.35 -8.56
CA PHE A 116 -11.22 7.90 -8.64
C PHE A 116 -11.37 7.30 -7.26
N GLU A 117 -12.31 6.36 -7.15
CA GLU A 117 -12.84 5.91 -5.85
C GLU A 117 -13.10 7.13 -4.94
N PRO A 118 -14.08 7.99 -5.31
CA PRO A 118 -14.33 9.23 -4.59
C PRO A 118 -14.65 8.97 -3.13
N VAL A 119 -13.99 9.70 -2.25
CA VAL A 119 -14.16 9.62 -0.81
C VAL A 119 -14.44 11.01 -0.27
N THR A 120 -15.52 11.15 0.48
CA THR A 120 -15.96 12.42 1.07
C THR A 120 -15.60 12.44 2.55
N THR A 121 -14.87 13.48 2.96
CA THR A 121 -14.43 13.69 4.34
C THR A 121 -15.56 14.25 5.22
N GLN A 122 -15.41 14.19 6.55
CA GLN A 122 -16.37 14.80 7.51
C GLN A 122 -16.55 16.32 7.32
N CYS A 123 -15.55 17.00 6.74
CA CYS A 123 -15.64 18.40 6.34
C CYS A 123 -16.18 18.60 4.91
N GLN A 124 -16.84 17.58 4.35
CA GLN A 124 -17.55 17.57 3.06
C GLN A 124 -16.69 17.86 1.81
N HIS A 125 -15.37 17.71 1.91
CA HIS A 125 -14.48 17.75 0.75
C HIS A 125 -14.27 16.35 0.17
N THR A 126 -14.34 16.25 -1.15
CA THR A 126 -14.20 14.98 -1.89
C THR A 126 -12.86 14.89 -2.62
N PHE A 127 -12.21 13.73 -2.50
CA PHE A 127 -10.92 13.45 -3.13
C PHE A 127 -10.91 12.02 -3.69
N CYS A 128 -9.92 11.69 -4.52
CA CYS A 128 -9.63 10.28 -4.78
C CYS A 128 -9.22 9.59 -3.48
N LYS A 129 -9.72 8.37 -3.20
CA LYS A 129 -9.25 7.52 -2.09
C LYS A 129 -7.71 7.52 -1.96
N PRO A 130 -6.92 7.23 -3.01
CA PRO A 130 -5.46 7.21 -2.90
C PRO A 130 -4.81 8.59 -2.75
N CYS A 131 -5.46 9.68 -3.15
CA CYS A 131 -4.93 11.03 -2.95
C CYS A 131 -5.13 11.49 -1.50
N LEU A 132 -6.33 11.28 -0.95
CA LEU A 132 -6.61 11.60 0.45
C LEU A 132 -5.76 10.74 1.39
N GLN A 133 -5.65 9.44 1.12
CA GLN A 133 -4.82 8.54 1.91
C GLN A 133 -3.38 9.04 1.99
N ARG A 134 -2.76 9.40 0.86
CA ARG A 134 -1.40 9.97 0.80
C ARG A 134 -1.27 11.28 1.57
N SER A 135 -2.25 12.17 1.45
CA SER A 135 -2.19 13.45 2.19
C SER A 135 -2.28 13.25 3.70
N LEU A 136 -3.12 12.31 4.15
CA LEU A 136 -3.29 11.97 5.56
C LEU A 136 -2.04 11.34 6.17
N ASP A 137 -1.17 10.74 5.36
CA ASP A 137 0.10 10.22 5.85
C ASP A 137 1.06 11.34 6.33
N HIS A 138 0.88 12.58 5.84
CA HIS A 138 1.69 13.74 6.22
C HIS A 138 1.01 14.62 7.28
N SER A 139 -0.30 14.84 7.17
CA SER A 139 -1.06 15.69 8.10
C SER A 139 -2.46 15.13 8.30
N PRO A 140 -2.95 14.96 9.55
CA PRO A 140 -4.31 14.49 9.85
C PRO A 140 -5.35 15.60 9.66
N THR A 141 -5.23 16.38 8.58
CA THR A 141 -6.09 17.54 8.28
C THR A 141 -6.55 17.47 6.84
N CYS A 142 -7.74 18.00 6.57
CA CYS A 142 -8.26 18.11 5.21
C CYS A 142 -7.29 18.94 4.33
N PRO A 143 -6.91 18.45 3.14
CA PRO A 143 -5.97 19.17 2.26
C PRO A 143 -6.52 20.51 1.75
N LEU A 144 -7.85 20.67 1.73
CA LEU A 144 -8.51 21.87 1.25
C LEU A 144 -8.78 22.89 2.36
N CYS A 145 -9.45 22.49 3.43
CA CYS A 145 -9.89 23.42 4.49
C CYS A 145 -9.09 23.31 5.79
N ARG A 146 -8.15 22.37 5.91
CA ARG A 146 -7.31 22.12 7.10
C ARG A 146 -8.06 21.68 8.36
N THR A 147 -9.36 21.42 8.29
CA THR A 147 -10.13 20.80 9.38
C THR A 147 -9.49 19.47 9.77
N ALA A 148 -9.31 19.23 11.07
CA ALA A 148 -8.80 17.97 11.58
C ALA A 148 -9.70 16.82 11.11
N LEU A 149 -9.09 15.78 10.56
CA LEU A 149 -9.77 14.55 10.14
C LEU A 149 -9.44 13.48 11.17
N SER A 150 -10.46 12.85 11.76
CA SER A 150 -10.23 11.79 12.74
C SER A 150 -9.53 10.60 12.08
N PRO A 151 -8.40 10.10 12.61
CA PRO A 151 -7.74 8.90 12.08
C PRO A 151 -8.57 7.62 12.25
N ILE A 152 -9.63 7.66 13.07
CA ILE A 152 -10.51 6.54 13.38
C ILE A 152 -11.80 6.59 12.54
N ALA A 153 -12.20 7.78 12.05
CA ALA A 153 -13.42 7.90 11.26
C ALA A 153 -13.16 7.38 9.83
N PRO A 154 -13.96 6.40 9.34
CA PRO A 154 -13.80 5.91 7.99
C PRO A 154 -14.06 7.06 7.02
N SER A 155 -13.13 7.25 6.09
CA SER A 155 -13.35 8.12 4.96
C SER A 155 -14.40 7.43 4.08
N HIS A 156 -15.64 7.95 4.07
CA HIS A 156 -16.78 7.25 3.49
C HIS A 156 -16.70 7.24 1.95
N PRO A 157 -16.74 6.06 1.30
CA PRO A 157 -16.88 5.98 -0.14
C PRO A 157 -18.14 6.71 -0.60
N ASN A 158 -18.00 7.63 -1.55
CA ASN A 158 -19.14 8.34 -2.12
C ASN A 158 -19.69 7.55 -3.30
N ALA A 159 -20.56 6.57 -3.01
CA ALA A 159 -21.12 5.66 -4.00
C ALA A 159 -21.90 6.41 -5.10
N HIS A 160 -22.58 7.49 -4.76
CA HIS A 160 -23.32 8.34 -5.70
C HIS A 160 -22.40 9.04 -6.71
N LEU A 161 -21.33 9.69 -6.24
CA LEU A 161 -20.35 10.29 -7.16
C LEU A 161 -19.67 9.21 -8.00
N LEU A 162 -19.36 8.05 -7.43
CA LEU A 162 -18.77 6.94 -8.18
C LEU A 162 -19.70 6.44 -9.29
N GLU A 163 -20.99 6.27 -9.01
CA GLU A 163 -21.99 5.87 -9.98
C GLU A 163 -22.07 6.90 -11.12
N LEU A 164 -22.21 8.19 -10.80
CA LEU A 164 -22.27 9.25 -11.79
C LEU A 164 -21.02 9.27 -12.69
N ILE A 165 -19.83 9.19 -12.08
CA ILE A 165 -18.57 9.18 -12.83
C ILE A 165 -18.52 7.98 -13.76
N ARG A 166 -18.95 6.80 -13.31
CA ARG A 166 -19.02 5.60 -14.16
C ARG A 166 -20.05 5.75 -15.28
N THR A 167 -21.21 6.36 -15.02
CA THR A 167 -22.26 6.52 -16.05
C THR A 167 -21.90 7.57 -17.10
N LYS A 168 -21.27 8.69 -16.71
CA LYS A 168 -21.03 9.83 -17.60
C LYS A 168 -19.60 9.92 -18.15
N PHE A 169 -18.64 9.30 -17.48
CA PHE A 169 -17.20 9.40 -17.79
C PHE A 169 -16.49 8.03 -17.75
N GLU A 170 -17.18 6.97 -18.19
CA GLU A 170 -16.70 5.58 -18.12
C GLU A 170 -15.28 5.38 -18.67
N ASP A 171 -15.04 5.79 -19.92
CA ASP A 171 -13.73 5.63 -20.59
C ASP A 171 -12.59 6.32 -19.80
N GLN A 172 -12.85 7.53 -19.31
CA GLN A 172 -11.88 8.29 -18.53
C GLN A 172 -11.63 7.61 -17.18
N TYR A 173 -12.67 7.09 -16.53
CA TYR A 173 -12.56 6.37 -15.26
C TYR A 173 -11.76 5.07 -15.41
N ILE A 174 -12.03 4.29 -16.46
CA ILE A 174 -11.31 3.05 -16.78
C ILE A 174 -9.84 3.35 -17.08
N SER A 175 -9.55 4.38 -17.90
CA SER A 175 -8.18 4.80 -18.20
C SER A 175 -7.40 5.18 -16.94
N ARG A 176 -8.10 5.73 -15.95
CA ARG A 176 -7.48 6.14 -14.70
C ARG A 176 -7.26 4.96 -13.75
N SER A 177 -8.14 3.96 -13.78
CA SER A 177 -7.97 2.70 -13.03
C SER A 177 -6.65 2.01 -13.37
N SER A 178 -6.35 1.87 -14.67
CA SER A 178 -5.15 1.17 -15.15
C SER A 178 -3.82 1.87 -14.82
N THR A 179 -3.85 3.17 -14.54
CA THR A 179 -2.65 3.94 -14.14
C THR A 179 -2.42 3.97 -12.63
N GLN A 180 -3.44 3.67 -11.82
CA GLN A 180 -3.35 3.68 -10.35
C GLN A 180 -3.15 2.31 -9.74
N THR A 181 -3.60 1.25 -10.40
CA THR A 181 -3.27 -0.12 -10.02
C THR A 181 -1.95 -0.51 -10.69
N PRO A 182 -0.90 -0.91 -9.96
CA PRO A 182 0.10 -1.79 -10.56
C PRO A 182 -0.66 -2.94 -11.22
N SER A 183 -0.13 -3.48 -12.31
CA SER A 183 -0.64 -4.74 -12.86
C SER A 183 -0.87 -5.72 -11.71
N HIS A 184 -2.00 -6.44 -11.69
CA HIS A 184 -2.37 -7.51 -10.71
C HIS A 184 -1.30 -8.62 -10.54
N ARG A 185 -0.13 -8.46 -11.15
CA ARG A 185 1.04 -9.31 -11.01
C ARG A 185 2.00 -8.79 -9.92
N LEU A 186 1.88 -7.53 -9.49
CA LEU A 186 2.78 -6.84 -8.55
C LEU A 186 2.10 -6.62 -7.18
N ASP A 187 1.59 -7.70 -6.59
CA ASP A 187 0.70 -7.62 -5.43
C ASP A 187 1.44 -7.63 -4.09
N THR A 188 2.78 -7.81 -4.09
CA THR A 188 3.55 -7.88 -2.85
C THR A 188 4.15 -6.52 -2.49
N PRO A 189 3.66 -5.83 -1.45
CA PRO A 189 4.31 -4.64 -0.93
C PRO A 189 5.66 -5.00 -0.29
N LEU A 190 6.69 -4.20 -0.54
CA LEU A 190 8.04 -4.39 -0.02
C LEU A 190 8.45 -3.28 0.96
N PHE A 191 8.81 -3.70 2.17
CA PHE A 191 9.46 -2.88 3.18
C PHE A 191 10.98 -3.04 3.12
N VAL A 192 11.71 -1.94 2.94
CA VAL A 192 13.17 -1.95 2.79
C VAL A 192 13.83 -1.58 4.13
N CYS A 193 14.44 -2.54 4.82
CA CYS A 193 14.99 -2.33 6.15
C CYS A 193 16.16 -3.29 6.44
N GLN A 194 16.25 -3.81 7.67
CA GLN A 194 17.25 -4.77 8.15
C GLN A 194 17.00 -6.18 7.57
N LEU A 195 18.00 -7.05 7.68
CA LEU A 195 17.83 -8.46 7.33
C LEU A 195 16.80 -9.14 8.26
N CYS A 196 15.92 -9.94 7.69
CA CYS A 196 15.01 -10.82 8.43
C CYS A 196 15.06 -12.22 7.84
N PHE A 197 15.01 -13.24 8.69
CA PHE A 197 14.86 -14.64 8.28
C PHE A 197 13.50 -15.21 8.68
N PRO A 198 13.03 -16.28 8.01
CA PRO A 198 11.86 -17.04 8.43
C PRO A 198 12.00 -17.61 9.85
N GLY A 199 10.87 -17.76 10.53
CA GLY A 199 10.77 -18.38 11.85
C GLY A 199 11.08 -17.44 13.02
N LEU A 200 11.31 -16.15 12.76
CA LEU A 200 11.67 -15.16 13.77
C LEU A 200 10.67 -14.01 13.84
N PRO A 201 10.36 -13.52 15.05
CA PRO A 201 9.58 -12.29 15.21
C PRO A 201 10.41 -11.07 14.81
N THR A 202 9.78 -10.06 14.24
CA THR A 202 10.40 -8.74 13.97
C THR A 202 9.46 -7.63 14.40
N PHE A 203 9.99 -6.71 15.21
CA PHE A 203 9.28 -5.53 15.70
C PHE A 203 9.71 -4.31 14.91
N LEU A 204 8.74 -3.62 14.30
CA LEU A 204 8.98 -2.55 13.36
C LEU A 204 8.25 -1.29 13.78
N HIS A 205 8.86 -0.15 13.52
CA HIS A 205 8.28 1.16 13.78
C HIS A 205 8.04 1.91 12.46
N PHE A 206 6.77 2.07 12.12
CA PHE A 206 6.31 2.70 10.90
C PHE A 206 5.99 4.18 11.19
N PHE A 207 6.87 5.06 10.74
CA PHE A 207 6.69 6.52 10.86
C PHE A 207 6.70 7.22 9.50
N GLU A 208 7.38 6.65 8.50
CA GLU A 208 7.43 7.23 7.15
C GLU A 208 6.04 7.16 6.47
N PRO A 209 5.55 8.28 5.91
CA PRO A 209 4.25 8.39 5.26
C PRO A 209 3.92 7.23 4.28
N ARG A 210 4.83 6.93 3.36
CA ARG A 210 4.69 5.84 2.38
C ARG A 210 4.50 4.45 3.00
N TYR A 211 5.13 4.19 4.14
CA TYR A 211 5.05 2.87 4.79
C TYR A 211 3.82 2.79 5.69
N LYS A 212 3.34 3.90 6.26
CA LYS A 212 2.02 3.95 6.90
C LYS A 212 0.91 3.62 5.91
N LEU A 213 0.97 4.14 4.68
CA LEU A 213 0.06 3.76 3.60
C LEU A 213 0.17 2.28 3.24
N MET A 214 1.39 1.79 3.04
CA MET A 214 1.67 0.38 2.74
C MET A 214 1.05 -0.54 3.80
N LEU A 215 1.24 -0.23 5.08
CA LEU A 215 0.69 -0.98 6.21
C LEU A 215 -0.84 -0.97 6.19
N ARG A 216 -1.46 0.21 6.03
CA ARG A 216 -2.93 0.31 5.94
C ARG A 216 -3.50 -0.56 4.82
N ARG A 217 -2.87 -0.57 3.64
CA ARG A 217 -3.27 -1.42 2.51
C ARG A 217 -3.06 -2.91 2.78
N ALA A 218 -1.95 -3.28 3.42
CA ALA A 218 -1.70 -4.67 3.80
C ALA A 218 -2.77 -5.19 4.78
N LEU A 219 -3.27 -4.34 5.67
CA LEU A 219 -4.33 -4.67 6.62
C LEU A 219 -5.74 -4.79 5.98
N GLU A 220 -5.95 -4.30 4.76
CA GLU A 220 -7.20 -4.52 4.02
C GLU A 220 -7.34 -5.98 3.54
N SER A 221 -6.24 -6.76 3.53
CA SER A 221 -6.23 -8.18 3.18
C SER A 221 -6.77 -9.06 4.32
N PRO A 222 -7.53 -10.14 4.03
CA PRO A 222 -7.86 -11.18 5.01
C PRO A 222 -6.63 -11.85 5.64
N HIS A 223 -5.50 -11.81 4.94
CA HIS A 223 -4.21 -12.31 5.40
C HIS A 223 -3.16 -11.18 5.29
N PRO A 224 -3.06 -10.31 6.30
CA PRO A 224 -2.15 -9.18 6.26
C PRO A 224 -0.67 -9.62 6.29
N GLN A 225 0.04 -9.32 5.21
CA GLN A 225 1.45 -9.65 5.05
C GLN A 225 2.16 -8.63 4.16
N PHE A 226 3.48 -8.54 4.28
CA PHE A 226 4.31 -7.80 3.34
C PHE A 226 5.70 -8.44 3.24
N GLY A 227 6.38 -8.20 2.12
CA GLY A 227 7.75 -8.66 1.94
C GLY A 227 8.74 -7.71 2.60
N MET A 228 9.71 -8.22 3.34
CA MET A 228 10.82 -7.43 3.87
C MET A 228 12.09 -7.77 3.11
N VAL A 229 12.79 -6.73 2.65
CA VAL A 229 14.02 -6.83 1.87
C VAL A 229 15.10 -5.96 2.50
N MET A 230 16.34 -6.43 2.40
CA MET A 230 17.48 -5.67 2.90
C MET A 230 17.82 -4.53 1.93
N ARG A 231 18.34 -3.41 2.46
CA ARG A 231 18.68 -2.20 1.67
C ARG A 231 19.82 -2.39 0.64
N ALA A 232 20.54 -3.51 0.65
CA ALA A 232 21.68 -3.71 -0.27
C ALA A 232 21.21 -3.87 -1.73
N ASN A 233 21.82 -3.08 -2.62
CA ASN A 233 21.31 -2.82 -3.97
C ASN A 233 21.27 -4.02 -4.95
N ASP A 234 21.82 -5.19 -4.61
CA ASP A 234 21.92 -6.33 -5.54
C ASP A 234 21.24 -7.62 -5.07
N MET A 235 20.53 -7.60 -3.93
CA MET A 235 19.82 -8.80 -3.45
C MET A 235 18.35 -8.77 -3.88
N ASP A 236 18.01 -9.65 -4.82
CA ASP A 236 16.63 -9.94 -5.22
C ASP A 236 15.95 -10.97 -4.30
N TYR A 237 16.29 -10.97 -3.01
CA TYR A 237 15.77 -11.91 -2.04
C TYR A 237 15.26 -11.20 -0.79
N GLY A 238 14.20 -11.76 -0.20
CA GLY A 238 13.61 -11.25 1.03
C GLY A 238 12.86 -12.33 1.79
N THR A 239 12.23 -11.91 2.88
CA THR A 239 11.41 -12.76 3.74
C THR A 239 10.00 -12.17 3.81
N MET A 240 8.99 -13.01 3.57
CA MET A 240 7.59 -12.64 3.76
C MET A 240 7.29 -12.57 5.25
N LEU A 241 6.62 -11.51 5.68
CA LEU A 241 6.27 -11.27 7.07
C LEU A 241 4.75 -11.25 7.23
N ASP A 242 4.24 -12.11 8.11
CA ASP A 242 2.86 -12.02 8.57
C ASP A 242 2.75 -10.92 9.63
N ILE A 243 1.72 -10.09 9.55
CA ILE A 243 1.45 -9.05 10.55
C ILE A 243 0.68 -9.70 11.70
N ARG A 244 1.27 -9.72 12.90
CA ARG A 244 0.69 -10.33 14.10
C ARG A 244 -0.12 -9.34 14.92
N SER A 245 0.42 -8.15 15.13
CA SER A 245 -0.24 -7.09 15.88
C SER A 245 0.21 -5.72 15.38
N VAL A 246 -0.68 -4.73 15.50
CA VAL A 246 -0.42 -3.33 15.15
C VAL A 246 -0.94 -2.45 16.28
N GLN A 247 -0.05 -1.62 16.83
CA GLN A 247 -0.39 -0.57 17.77
C GLN A 247 -0.19 0.79 17.09
N ILE A 248 -1.26 1.55 16.92
CA ILE A 248 -1.20 2.92 16.40
C ILE A 248 -1.01 3.88 17.58
N LEU A 249 -0.03 4.76 17.48
CA LEU A 249 0.28 5.81 18.46
C LEU A 249 -0.51 7.09 18.14
N ASP A 250 -0.66 7.98 19.12
CA ASP A 250 -1.48 9.20 19.01
C ASP A 250 -1.05 10.15 17.88
N ASP A 251 0.23 10.10 17.48
CA ASP A 251 0.79 10.88 16.37
C ASP A 251 0.70 10.17 15.01
N GLY A 252 -0.02 9.04 14.95
CA GLY A 252 -0.24 8.26 13.75
C GLY A 252 0.94 7.37 13.34
N ARG A 253 1.99 7.23 14.17
CA ARG A 253 3.01 6.20 13.98
C ARG A 253 2.46 4.82 14.38
N SER A 254 3.04 3.75 13.86
CA SER A 254 2.63 2.38 14.22
C SER A 254 3.80 1.54 14.71
N LEU A 255 3.60 0.83 15.83
CA LEU A 255 4.44 -0.29 16.24
C LEU A 255 3.81 -1.57 15.69
N VAL A 256 4.58 -2.35 14.94
CA VAL A 256 4.10 -3.52 14.22
C VAL A 256 4.93 -4.73 14.65
N GLU A 257 4.26 -5.74 15.17
CA GLU A 257 4.86 -7.05 15.38
C GLU A 257 4.58 -7.93 14.17
N THR A 258 5.63 -8.56 13.67
CA THR A 258 5.54 -9.46 12.53
C THR A 258 6.26 -10.77 12.81
N PHE A 259 5.96 -11.80 12.01
CA PHE A 259 6.65 -13.08 12.07
C PHE A 259 7.07 -13.51 10.66
N GLY A 260 8.35 -13.83 10.48
CA GLY A 260 8.87 -14.29 9.19
C GLY A 260 8.32 -15.66 8.81
N THR A 261 7.71 -15.79 7.64
CA THR A 261 7.03 -17.04 7.21
C THR A 261 7.84 -17.83 6.19
N TYR A 262 8.16 -17.22 5.05
CA TYR A 262 8.92 -17.89 3.99
C TYR A 262 9.84 -16.90 3.27
N ARG A 263 10.81 -17.43 2.53
CA ARG A 263 11.70 -16.61 1.70
C ARG A 263 11.13 -16.47 0.32
N PHE A 264 11.45 -15.36 -0.33
CA PHE A 264 11.08 -15.17 -1.72
C PHE A 264 12.22 -14.60 -2.55
N ARG A 265 12.14 -14.83 -3.86
CA ARG A 265 12.92 -14.16 -4.89
C ARG A 265 12.05 -13.08 -5.53
N ILE A 266 12.62 -11.91 -5.78
CA ILE A 266 11.98 -10.84 -6.54
C ILE A 266 12.16 -11.12 -8.01
N MET A 267 11.05 -11.15 -8.75
CA MET A 267 11.02 -11.40 -10.19
C MET A 267 10.85 -10.10 -10.98
N GLU A 268 10.13 -9.15 -10.41
CA GLU A 268 9.85 -7.85 -11.01
C GLU A 268 9.58 -6.81 -9.90
N ARG A 269 10.00 -5.56 -10.10
CA ARG A 269 9.80 -4.45 -9.15
C ARG A 269 9.10 -3.29 -9.83
N ALA A 270 8.25 -2.58 -9.09
CA ALA A 270 7.77 -1.26 -9.46
C ALA A 270 7.67 -0.35 -8.22
N ASN A 271 7.47 0.94 -8.46
CA ASN A 271 7.12 1.89 -7.41
C ASN A 271 5.59 2.09 -7.40
N LEU A 272 5.00 2.05 -6.21
CA LEU A 272 3.61 2.39 -5.98
C LEU A 272 3.55 3.35 -4.80
N ASP A 273 3.08 4.58 -5.04
CA ASP A 273 2.87 5.60 -4.00
C ASP A 273 4.08 5.80 -3.05
N GLY A 274 5.29 5.70 -3.58
CA GLY A 274 6.53 5.95 -2.85
C GLY A 274 7.17 4.74 -2.17
N TYR A 275 6.49 3.58 -2.13
CA TYR A 275 7.08 2.32 -1.69
C TYR A 275 7.22 1.32 -2.86
N THR A 276 8.03 0.28 -2.67
CA THR A 276 8.27 -0.72 -3.71
C THR A 276 7.19 -1.80 -3.64
N VAL A 277 6.66 -2.21 -4.79
CA VAL A 277 5.85 -3.41 -4.95
C VAL A 277 6.56 -4.37 -5.87
N ALA A 278 6.31 -5.67 -5.71
CA ALA A 278 7.00 -6.69 -6.48
C ALA A 278 6.12 -7.87 -6.84
N ARG A 279 6.51 -8.54 -7.93
CA ARG A 279 6.14 -9.92 -8.19
C ARG A 279 7.22 -10.79 -7.58
N VAL A 280 6.83 -11.71 -6.71
CA VAL A 280 7.77 -12.55 -5.97
C VAL A 280 7.50 -14.02 -6.21
N GLU A 281 8.54 -14.84 -6.11
CA GLU A 281 8.48 -16.29 -6.16
C GLU A 281 8.90 -16.86 -4.81
N ARG A 282 8.05 -17.70 -4.21
CA ARG A 282 8.36 -18.36 -2.93
C ARG A 282 9.51 -19.37 -3.10
N ILE A 283 10.41 -19.40 -2.13
CA ILE A 283 11.57 -20.30 -2.08
C ILE A 283 11.43 -21.24 -0.90
N ASP A 284 11.15 -22.50 -1.21
CA ASP A 284 11.13 -23.59 -0.24
C ASP A 284 12.46 -24.36 -0.23
N ASP A 285 12.78 -24.93 0.93
CA ASP A 285 13.93 -25.82 1.08
C ASP A 285 13.76 -27.08 0.22
N ILE A 286 14.88 -27.59 -0.28
CA ILE A 286 14.91 -28.91 -0.93
C ILE A 286 14.92 -30.01 0.14
N ALA A 287 14.45 -31.20 -0.22
CA ALA A 287 14.51 -32.36 0.65
C ALA A 287 15.96 -32.65 1.10
N LEU A 288 16.12 -33.12 2.33
CA LEU A 288 17.42 -33.46 2.89
C LEU A 288 18.00 -34.67 2.15
N ASP A 289 19.21 -34.50 1.62
CA ASP A 289 20.01 -35.61 1.12
C ASP A 289 20.84 -36.19 2.28
N LEU A 290 20.53 -37.43 2.65
CA LEU A 290 21.17 -38.16 3.75
C LEU A 290 22.63 -38.55 3.44
N HIS A 291 23.04 -38.50 2.17
CA HIS A 291 24.41 -38.83 1.75
C HIS A 291 25.32 -37.60 1.68
N THR A 292 24.78 -36.39 1.83
CA THR A 292 25.57 -35.17 1.81
C THR A 292 26.60 -35.16 2.95
N GLN A 293 27.85 -34.81 2.63
CA GLN A 293 28.91 -34.58 3.59
C GLN A 293 29.20 -33.08 3.75
N PRO A 294 29.42 -32.58 4.98
CA PRO A 294 29.33 -33.30 6.26
C PRO A 294 27.87 -33.63 6.66
N PRO A 295 27.64 -34.63 7.53
CA PRO A 295 26.29 -35.03 7.94
C PRO A 295 25.59 -33.90 8.71
N LEU A 296 24.28 -33.74 8.49
CA LEU A 296 23.47 -32.71 9.13
C LEU A 296 23.61 -32.69 10.67
N ALA A 297 23.59 -33.87 11.29
CA ALA A 297 23.77 -34.03 12.74
C ALA A 297 25.09 -33.42 13.24
N SER A 298 26.18 -33.61 12.49
CA SER A 298 27.49 -33.06 12.83
C SER A 298 27.49 -31.53 12.76
N LEU A 299 26.88 -30.97 11.71
CA LEU A 299 26.75 -29.51 11.55
C LEU A 299 25.91 -28.88 12.68
N VAL A 300 24.78 -29.50 13.04
CA VAL A 300 23.91 -29.05 14.14
C VAL A 300 24.66 -29.10 15.46
N GLN A 301 25.32 -30.22 15.77
CA GLN A 301 26.12 -30.37 16.98
C GLN A 301 27.22 -29.31 17.08
N HIS A 302 27.89 -29.04 15.95
CA HIS A 302 28.95 -28.04 15.90
C HIS A 302 28.41 -26.64 16.21
N CYS A 303 27.30 -26.23 15.59
CA CYS A 303 26.66 -24.95 15.86
C CYS A 303 26.21 -24.82 17.33
N LEU A 304 25.55 -25.86 17.88
CA LEU A 304 25.12 -25.87 19.28
C LEU A 304 26.29 -25.79 20.26
N SER A 305 27.39 -26.48 19.98
CA SER A 305 28.60 -26.41 20.82
C SER A 305 29.12 -24.97 20.94
N PHE A 306 29.09 -24.22 19.83
CA PHE A 306 29.50 -22.82 19.80
C PHE A 306 28.50 -21.93 20.54
N LEU A 307 27.20 -22.10 20.32
CA LEU A 307 26.17 -21.32 21.01
C LEU A 307 26.22 -21.55 22.54
N ASN A 308 26.40 -22.79 22.98
CA ASN A 308 26.53 -23.11 24.41
C ASN A 308 27.79 -22.48 25.01
N HIS A 309 28.91 -22.47 24.27
CA HIS A 309 30.13 -21.79 24.70
C HIS A 309 29.92 -20.28 24.81
N LEU A 310 29.26 -19.66 23.82
CA LEU A 310 28.90 -18.24 23.88
C LEU A 310 28.02 -17.94 25.10
N HIS A 311 27.01 -18.77 25.37
CA HIS A 311 26.14 -18.60 26.53
C HIS A 311 26.87 -18.76 27.87
N ALA A 312 27.83 -19.68 27.96
CA ALA A 312 28.57 -19.92 29.20
C ALA A 312 29.63 -18.83 29.49
N ASN A 313 30.23 -18.25 28.46
CA ASN A 313 31.40 -17.38 28.59
C ASN A 313 31.12 -15.89 28.26
N SER A 314 29.91 -15.54 27.81
CA SER A 314 29.52 -14.13 27.62
C SER A 314 29.08 -13.50 28.93
N THR A 315 29.17 -12.17 29.03
CA THR A 315 28.66 -11.44 30.19
C THR A 315 27.14 -11.66 30.35
N PRO A 316 26.61 -11.78 31.59
CA PRO A 316 25.21 -12.12 31.82
C PRO A 316 24.20 -11.24 31.06
N TRP A 317 24.51 -9.95 30.87
CA TRP A 317 23.62 -9.05 30.13
C TRP A 317 23.58 -9.31 28.61
N VAL A 318 24.67 -9.81 28.00
CA VAL A 318 24.70 -10.15 26.57
C VAL A 318 23.88 -11.41 26.34
N VAL A 319 24.05 -12.40 27.22
CA VAL A 319 23.25 -13.64 27.21
C VAL A 319 21.78 -13.32 27.38
N GLN A 320 21.42 -12.49 28.37
CA GLN A 320 20.04 -12.09 28.62
C GLN A 320 19.44 -11.33 27.43
N ARG A 321 20.21 -10.47 26.75
CA ARG A 321 19.74 -9.76 25.56
C ARG A 321 19.51 -10.71 24.38
N LEU A 322 20.45 -11.62 24.11
CA LEU A 322 20.29 -12.65 23.07
C LEU A 322 19.08 -13.54 23.36
N SER A 323 18.94 -14.01 24.61
CA SER A 323 17.79 -14.82 25.05
C SER A 323 16.47 -14.06 24.96
N ASN A 324 16.44 -12.76 25.28
CA ASN A 324 15.22 -11.96 25.14
C ASN A 324 14.85 -11.69 23.68
N SER A 325 15.84 -11.55 22.79
CA SER A 325 15.61 -11.23 21.37
C SER A 325 15.30 -12.46 20.52
N TYR A 326 15.94 -13.60 20.80
CA TYR A 326 15.86 -14.79 19.95
C TYR A 326 15.43 -16.06 20.69
N GLY A 327 15.39 -16.04 22.02
CA GLY A 327 15.16 -17.21 22.86
C GLY A 327 16.46 -17.93 23.26
N SER A 328 16.33 -18.94 24.11
CA SER A 328 17.47 -19.82 24.45
C SER A 328 17.74 -20.81 23.30
N PRO A 329 19.00 -21.25 23.11
CA PRO A 329 19.33 -22.28 22.14
C PRO A 329 18.43 -23.51 22.30
N PRO A 330 17.82 -24.01 21.22
CA PRO A 330 16.96 -25.18 21.30
C PRO A 330 17.78 -26.43 21.69
N PRO A 331 17.17 -27.42 22.36
CA PRO A 331 17.79 -28.72 22.57
C PRO A 331 18.22 -29.38 21.26
N TYR A 332 19.22 -30.25 21.32
CA TYR A 332 19.80 -30.92 20.15
C TYR A 332 18.73 -31.60 19.27
N GLU A 333 17.81 -32.36 19.87
CA GLU A 333 16.76 -33.06 19.15
C GLU A 333 15.83 -32.11 18.38
N THR A 334 15.41 -31.02 19.03
CA THR A 334 14.56 -29.98 18.42
C THR A 334 15.29 -29.24 17.30
N ALA A 335 16.57 -28.93 17.48
CA ALA A 335 17.41 -28.29 16.49
C ALA A 335 17.59 -29.19 15.25
N LEU A 336 17.79 -30.49 15.46
CA LEU A 336 17.94 -31.46 14.37
C LEU A 336 16.62 -31.67 13.61
N GLN A 337 15.50 -31.82 14.34
CA GLN A 337 14.17 -31.98 13.74
C GLN A 337 13.77 -30.74 12.92
N ASN A 338 14.13 -29.54 13.39
CA ASN A 338 13.80 -28.26 12.76
C ASN A 338 15.05 -27.57 12.18
N ALA A 339 15.95 -28.34 11.56
CA ALA A 339 17.25 -27.85 11.09
C ALA A 339 17.15 -26.65 10.13
N ALA A 340 16.08 -26.57 9.33
CA ALA A 340 15.81 -25.45 8.45
C ALA A 340 15.67 -24.12 9.22
N ALA A 341 14.84 -24.10 10.26
CA ALA A 341 14.66 -22.93 11.13
C ALA A 341 15.91 -22.68 11.97
N PHE A 342 16.51 -23.76 12.50
CA PHE A 342 17.75 -23.67 13.29
C PHE A 342 18.89 -23.00 12.53
N SER A 343 19.04 -23.26 11.23
CA SER A 343 20.11 -22.63 10.43
C SER A 343 19.99 -21.10 10.35
N PHE A 344 18.78 -20.55 10.32
CA PHE A 344 18.57 -19.10 10.38
C PHE A 344 18.70 -18.54 11.79
N TYR A 345 18.23 -19.28 12.79
CA TYR A 345 18.42 -18.93 14.19
C TYR A 345 19.91 -18.76 14.53
N VAL A 346 20.75 -19.72 14.16
CA VAL A 346 22.21 -19.65 14.36
C VAL A 346 22.76 -18.42 13.65
N ALA A 347 22.41 -18.21 12.38
CA ALA A 347 22.91 -17.08 11.59
C ALA A 347 22.58 -15.72 12.22
N MET A 348 21.42 -15.55 12.87
CA MET A 348 21.08 -14.29 13.56
C MET A 348 21.97 -14.01 14.76
N ILE A 349 22.38 -15.04 15.50
CA ILE A 349 23.21 -14.90 16.70
C ILE A 349 24.66 -14.59 16.34
N LEU A 350 25.16 -15.11 15.22
CA LEU A 350 26.56 -14.91 14.83
C LEU A 350 26.85 -13.43 14.53
N PRO A 351 27.95 -12.85 15.02
CA PRO A 351 28.34 -11.45 14.76
C PRO A 351 28.97 -11.30 13.36
N ILE A 352 28.20 -11.67 12.33
CA ILE A 352 28.58 -11.57 10.92
C ILE A 352 27.82 -10.40 10.29
N ASP A 353 28.45 -9.75 9.30
CA ASP A 353 27.81 -8.69 8.53
C ASP A 353 26.47 -9.14 7.92
N GLU A 354 25.46 -8.26 7.93
CA GLU A 354 24.12 -8.60 7.44
C GLU A 354 24.12 -8.90 5.93
N GLY A 355 25.00 -8.26 5.14
CA GLY A 355 25.16 -8.55 3.72
C GLY A 355 25.66 -9.97 3.47
N GLU A 356 26.60 -10.45 4.30
CA GLU A 356 27.06 -11.84 4.25
C GLU A 356 25.97 -12.81 4.70
N LYS A 357 25.24 -12.49 5.78
CA LYS A 357 24.09 -13.31 6.23
C LYS A 357 22.99 -13.39 5.17
N ALA A 358 22.72 -12.31 4.44
CA ALA A 358 21.68 -12.26 3.40
C ALA A 358 21.91 -13.29 2.29
N LYS A 359 23.17 -13.73 2.06
CA LYS A 359 23.50 -14.81 1.12
C LYS A 359 22.86 -16.15 1.49
N LEU A 360 22.37 -16.33 2.71
CA LEU A 360 21.61 -17.53 3.10
C LEU A 360 20.19 -17.57 2.53
N LEU A 361 19.60 -16.43 2.19
CA LEU A 361 18.24 -16.36 1.63
C LEU A 361 18.07 -17.21 0.35
N PRO A 362 18.96 -17.13 -0.67
CA PRO A 362 18.85 -17.98 -1.87
C PRO A 362 19.14 -19.48 -1.64
N ILE A 363 19.81 -19.86 -0.54
CA ILE A 363 20.30 -21.24 -0.36
C ILE A 363 19.16 -22.18 0.07
N ARG A 364 18.73 -23.06 -0.83
CA ARG A 364 17.64 -24.03 -0.57
C ARG A 364 18.06 -25.27 0.22
N SER A 365 19.37 -25.57 0.28
CA SER A 365 19.90 -26.71 1.04
C SER A 365 20.14 -26.29 2.50
N VAL A 366 19.46 -26.96 3.43
CA VAL A 366 19.67 -26.76 4.88
C VAL A 366 21.12 -27.05 5.26
N THR A 367 21.67 -28.16 4.76
CA THR A 367 23.05 -28.57 5.01
C THR A 367 24.03 -27.49 4.53
N MET A 368 23.83 -26.94 3.34
CA MET A 368 24.68 -25.85 2.83
C MET A 368 24.61 -24.59 3.71
N ARG A 369 23.40 -24.20 4.17
CA ARG A 369 23.24 -23.06 5.09
C ARG A 369 23.99 -23.29 6.40
N LEU A 370 23.90 -24.48 7.00
CA LEU A 370 24.62 -24.81 8.22
C LEU A 370 26.13 -24.93 8.01
N THR A 371 26.59 -25.44 6.86
CA THR A 371 28.02 -25.44 6.51
C THR A 371 28.57 -24.01 6.44
N MET A 372 27.81 -23.06 5.89
CA MET A 372 28.20 -21.64 5.90
C MET A 372 28.29 -21.10 7.34
N CYS A 373 27.33 -21.44 8.20
CA CYS A 373 27.36 -21.05 9.62
C CYS A 373 28.58 -21.64 10.35
N VAL A 374 28.91 -22.92 10.11
CA VAL A 374 30.10 -23.56 10.67
C VAL A 374 31.38 -22.90 10.17
N TRP A 375 31.45 -22.55 8.89
CA TRP A 375 32.59 -21.83 8.34
C TRP A 375 32.79 -20.46 9.02
N TRP A 376 31.71 -19.70 9.25
CA TRP A 376 31.77 -18.46 10.02
C TRP A 376 32.22 -18.68 11.46
N ILE A 377 31.67 -19.71 12.13
CA ILE A 377 32.06 -20.08 13.51
C ILE A 377 33.55 -20.39 13.61
N GLU A 378 34.09 -21.19 12.68
CA GLU A 378 35.51 -21.52 12.65
C GLU A 378 36.40 -20.32 12.33
N GLY A 379 35.89 -19.35 11.56
CA GLY A 379 36.53 -18.05 11.39
C GLY A 379 36.59 -17.28 12.71
N LEU A 380 35.45 -17.14 13.41
CA LEU A 380 35.35 -16.43 14.68
C LEU A 380 36.19 -17.06 15.79
N ARG A 381 36.30 -18.40 15.83
CA ARG A 381 37.17 -19.11 16.80
C ARG A 381 38.65 -18.79 16.66
N LYS A 382 39.09 -18.37 15.47
CA LYS A 382 40.49 -18.00 15.23
C LYS A 382 40.81 -16.57 15.65
N GLU A 383 39.79 -15.77 15.98
CA GLU A 383 39.96 -14.38 16.41
C GLU A 383 40.41 -14.30 17.88
N TRP A 384 41.31 -13.36 18.17
CA TRP A 384 42.00 -13.25 19.46
C TRP A 384 41.08 -13.01 20.67
N TRP A 385 39.92 -12.38 20.47
CA TRP A 385 38.97 -12.04 21.52
C TRP A 385 38.09 -13.24 21.92
N PHE A 386 38.05 -14.30 21.11
CA PHE A 386 37.27 -15.50 21.40
C PHE A 386 37.87 -16.33 22.53
N ASP A 387 39.20 -16.50 22.54
CA ASP A 387 39.90 -17.32 23.55
C ASP A 387 40.27 -16.56 24.83
N ARG A 388 40.40 -15.23 24.77
CA ARG A 388 40.94 -14.42 25.88
C ARG A 388 39.94 -13.46 26.52
N GLY A 389 38.73 -13.34 25.96
CA GLY A 389 37.77 -12.30 26.33
C GLY A 389 38.22 -10.91 25.90
N CYS A 390 37.25 -9.99 25.73
CA CYS A 390 37.56 -8.59 25.47
C CYS A 390 37.90 -7.89 26.80
N VAL A 391 39.17 -7.54 27.01
CA VAL A 391 39.58 -6.69 28.13
C VAL A 391 39.26 -5.25 27.74
N ILE A 392 38.11 -4.73 28.18
CA ILE A 392 37.81 -3.31 28.09
C ILE A 392 38.54 -2.64 29.26
N SER A 393 39.70 -2.06 28.97
CA SER A 393 40.49 -1.25 29.91
C SER A 393 39.88 0.12 30.12
#